data_AF-A0AB37HF08-F1
#
_entry.id   AF-A0AB37HF08-F1
#
_cell.length_a   1.000
_cell.length_b   1.000
_cell.length_c   1.000
_cell.angle_alpha   90.00
_cell.angle_beta   90.00
_cell.angle_gamma   90.00
#
_symmetry.space_group_name_H-M   'P 1'
#
loop_
_entity.id
_entity.type
_entity.pdbx_description
1 polymer ?
#
loop_
_entity_poly.entity_id
_entity_poly.type
_entity_poly.pdbx_seq_one_letter_code
_entity_poly.pdbx_strand_id
1 'polypeptide(L)'
;MNFQDYIGKIRTFLSYKVFTLICFLLLAIVLYGVLFYNVKPQTYDVELFSVSDKTIRSPKTIVDEERTKEEQQKAADAVEKVYTFKKEKQQNRVSLIDSIFEFVLDINEETSIGKGKTDGKPEKKPIEEKLELLKSNLTANVNEDVTKSIPDEVFLALLKSNINELERARTIVVGQVETLMSEKIREENVPHYKNLISDRIGLTSLHSSLKDASVELGKYAIVANEIYDPEQTEERKKQAIQSVEPVKILQGQVIAQEGHLIDHETYHQLQLLGLLKSNPSVKPYIGLGIFVFLIIGSLFLYFTTFRVKEEKKQNYLILLSFIFIIRVNFIIALFKNTESYRISKIYF
;
A
#
# COMPACT_ATOMS: atom_id res chain seq x y z
N MET A 1 -27.36 -79.18 5.29
CA MET A 1 -26.97 -78.22 4.23
C MET A 1 -25.64 -77.62 4.66
N ASN A 2 -24.54 -78.18 4.15
CA ASN A 2 -23.19 -77.96 4.68
C ASN A 2 -22.66 -76.58 4.31
N PHE A 3 -22.68 -75.65 5.27
CA PHE A 3 -22.09 -74.33 5.14
C PHE A 3 -20.57 -74.41 4.86
N GLN A 4 -19.91 -75.48 5.31
CA GLN A 4 -18.50 -75.76 5.03
C GLN A 4 -18.20 -76.04 3.54
N ASP A 5 -19.12 -76.68 2.80
CA ASP A 5 -18.91 -76.99 1.37
C ASP A 5 -19.02 -75.74 0.49
N TYR A 6 -19.86 -74.78 0.87
CA TYR A 6 -19.96 -73.48 0.19
C TYR A 6 -18.71 -72.62 0.41
N ILE A 7 -18.15 -72.64 1.62
CA ILE A 7 -16.88 -71.96 1.94
C ILE A 7 -15.72 -72.60 1.13
N GLY A 8 -15.71 -73.93 0.99
CA GLY A 8 -14.72 -74.65 0.17
C GLY A 8 -14.78 -74.31 -1.32
N LYS A 9 -15.99 -74.17 -1.89
CA LYS A 9 -16.19 -73.80 -3.30
C LYS A 9 -15.87 -72.33 -3.60
N ILE A 10 -16.14 -71.41 -2.67
CA ILE A 10 -15.72 -70.01 -2.79
C ILE A 10 -14.19 -69.88 -2.72
N ARG A 11 -13.53 -70.70 -1.89
CA ARG A 11 -12.06 -70.75 -1.73
C ARG A 11 -11.32 -71.28 -2.98
N THR A 12 -12.01 -72.03 -3.85
CA THR A 12 -11.42 -72.59 -5.09
C THR A 12 -11.54 -71.67 -6.31
N PHE A 13 -12.53 -70.75 -6.32
CA PHE A 13 -12.73 -69.81 -7.43
C PHE A 13 -11.92 -68.52 -7.34
N LEU A 14 -11.30 -68.24 -6.19
CA LEU A 14 -10.57 -67.00 -5.94
C LEU A 14 -9.13 -67.34 -5.56
N SER A 15 -8.17 -67.06 -6.46
CA SER A 15 -6.75 -67.26 -6.14
C SER A 15 -6.40 -66.50 -4.85
N TYR A 16 -5.51 -67.05 -4.02
CA TYR A 16 -5.10 -66.47 -2.73
C TYR A 16 -4.78 -64.96 -2.82
N LYS A 17 -4.15 -64.54 -3.93
CA LYS A 17 -3.82 -63.14 -4.21
C LYS A 17 -5.07 -62.28 -4.41
N VAL A 18 -6.05 -62.77 -5.16
CA VAL A 18 -7.32 -62.08 -5.42
C VAL A 18 -8.16 -61.98 -4.14
N PHE A 19 -8.22 -63.05 -3.34
CA PHE A 19 -8.89 -63.03 -2.03
C PHE A 19 -8.26 -62.00 -1.08
N THR A 20 -6.93 -61.97 -0.99
CA THR A 20 -6.19 -61.02 -0.15
C THR A 20 -6.45 -59.57 -0.58
N LEU A 21 -6.42 -59.30 -1.89
CA LEU A 21 -6.71 -57.98 -2.44
C LEU A 21 -8.13 -57.51 -2.09
N ILE A 22 -9.13 -58.37 -2.26
CA ILE A 22 -10.53 -58.05 -1.95
C ILE A 22 -10.71 -57.75 -0.46
N CYS A 23 -10.10 -58.53 0.44
CA CYS A 23 -10.17 -58.26 1.88
C CYS A 23 -9.58 -56.89 2.25
N PHE A 24 -8.40 -56.53 1.72
CA PHE A 24 -7.81 -55.22 1.99
C PHE A 24 -8.60 -54.07 1.38
N LEU A 25 -9.19 -54.27 0.20
CA LEU A 25 -10.07 -53.28 -0.44
C LEU A 25 -11.32 -53.04 0.42
N LEU A 26 -11.95 -54.10 0.93
CA LEU A 26 -13.10 -54.00 1.84
C LEU A 26 -12.71 -53.25 3.12
N LEU A 27 -11.55 -53.58 3.70
CA LEU A 27 -11.02 -52.92 4.90
C LEU A 27 -10.76 -51.42 4.65
N ALA A 28 -10.22 -51.07 3.47
CA ALA A 28 -10.04 -49.69 3.04
C ALA A 28 -11.36 -48.93 2.91
N ILE A 29 -12.39 -49.53 2.29
CA ILE A 29 -13.72 -48.93 2.17
C ILE A 29 -14.33 -48.67 3.55
N VAL A 30 -14.28 -49.65 4.44
CA VAL A 30 -14.82 -49.50 5.80
C VAL A 30 -14.07 -48.42 6.57
N LEU A 31 -12.74 -48.43 6.52
CA LEU A 31 -11.92 -47.42 7.18
C LEU A 31 -12.20 -46.01 6.64
N TYR A 32 -12.27 -45.87 5.32
CA TYR A 32 -12.61 -44.61 4.66
C TYR A 32 -14.00 -44.12 5.09
N GLY A 33 -15.03 -44.99 5.05
CA GLY A 33 -16.39 -44.63 5.43
C GLY A 33 -16.53 -44.18 6.88
N VAL A 34 -15.81 -44.82 7.81
CA VAL A 34 -15.80 -44.44 9.23
C VAL A 34 -15.15 -43.07 9.43
N LEU A 35 -14.02 -42.83 8.78
CA LEU A 35 -13.28 -41.57 8.91
C LEU A 35 -13.92 -40.43 8.11
N PHE A 36 -14.71 -40.72 7.09
CA PHE A 36 -15.37 -39.73 6.23
C PHE A 36 -16.22 -38.74 7.05
N TYR A 37 -16.96 -39.22 8.04
CA TYR A 37 -17.79 -38.35 8.89
C TYR A 37 -16.97 -37.38 9.73
N ASN A 38 -15.75 -37.77 10.13
CA ASN A 38 -14.88 -36.93 10.95
C ASN A 38 -14.19 -35.83 10.15
N VAL A 39 -13.94 -36.08 8.86
CA VAL A 39 -13.22 -35.16 7.97
C VAL A 39 -14.16 -34.22 7.22
N LYS A 40 -15.47 -34.45 7.29
CA LYS A 40 -16.50 -33.58 6.70
C LYS A 40 -16.47 -32.19 7.38
N PRO A 41 -16.16 -31.10 6.65
CA PRO A 41 -16.14 -29.77 7.23
C PRO A 41 -17.54 -29.35 7.70
N GLN A 42 -17.59 -28.58 8.79
CA GLN A 42 -18.83 -27.94 9.24
C GLN A 42 -19.15 -26.79 8.27
N THR A 43 -20.27 -26.91 7.56
CA THR A 43 -20.76 -25.87 6.64
C THR A 43 -22.17 -25.44 7.00
N TYR A 44 -22.50 -24.20 6.65
CA TYR A 44 -23.77 -23.54 6.87
C TYR A 44 -24.39 -23.18 5.52
N ASP A 45 -25.71 -23.28 5.44
CA ASP A 45 -26.51 -22.89 4.28
C ASP A 45 -26.89 -21.41 4.48
N VAL A 46 -26.03 -20.51 4.00
CA VAL A 46 -26.16 -19.07 4.23
C VAL A 46 -26.02 -18.35 2.90
N GLU A 47 -26.97 -17.48 2.60
CA GLU A 47 -26.96 -16.64 1.40
C GLU A 47 -26.72 -15.17 1.76
N LEU A 48 -26.20 -14.40 0.81
CA LEU A 48 -26.01 -12.97 0.99
C LEU A 48 -27.36 -12.28 1.19
N PHE A 49 -27.46 -11.38 2.19
CA PHE A 49 -28.69 -10.72 2.62
C PHE A 49 -29.78 -11.63 3.19
N SER A 50 -29.43 -12.86 3.59
CA SER A 50 -30.29 -13.73 4.39
C SER A 50 -30.14 -13.47 5.89
N VAL A 51 -31.09 -13.93 6.70
CA VAL A 51 -31.00 -13.87 8.17
C VAL A 51 -30.34 -15.14 8.68
N SER A 52 -29.41 -15.01 9.63
CA SER A 52 -28.70 -16.17 10.18
C SER A 52 -29.57 -16.97 11.15
N ASP A 53 -29.76 -18.26 10.87
CA ASP A 53 -30.51 -19.17 11.75
C ASP A 53 -29.73 -19.58 13.03
N LYS A 54 -28.40 -19.37 13.04
CA LYS A 54 -27.53 -19.80 14.14
C LYS A 54 -26.35 -18.86 14.29
N THR A 55 -25.85 -18.72 15.51
CA THR A 55 -24.60 -18.00 15.74
C THR A 55 -23.42 -18.80 15.18
N ILE A 56 -22.72 -18.24 14.19
CA ILE A 56 -21.55 -18.85 13.54
C ILE A 56 -20.28 -18.23 14.11
N ARG A 57 -19.35 -19.09 14.55
CA ARG A 57 -18.04 -18.69 15.07
C ARG A 57 -16.91 -19.20 14.19
N SER A 58 -15.82 -18.45 14.12
CA SER A 58 -14.65 -18.84 13.36
C SER A 58 -13.96 -20.08 13.97
N PRO A 59 -13.72 -21.15 13.19
CA PRO A 59 -13.05 -22.35 13.68
C PRO A 59 -11.52 -22.20 13.77
N LYS A 60 -10.94 -21.21 13.07
CA LYS A 60 -9.48 -21.02 12.95
C LYS A 60 -9.15 -19.55 12.71
N THR A 61 -7.97 -19.13 13.15
CA THR A 61 -7.48 -17.79 12.79
C THR A 61 -7.01 -17.77 11.34
N ILE A 62 -7.52 -16.83 10.54
CA ILE A 62 -7.05 -16.57 9.17
C ILE A 62 -6.81 -15.08 8.97
N VAL A 63 -5.91 -14.75 8.03
CA VAL A 63 -5.69 -13.38 7.57
C VAL A 63 -6.63 -13.13 6.41
N ASP A 64 -7.34 -12.00 6.43
CA ASP A 64 -8.09 -11.51 5.29
C ASP A 64 -7.16 -10.65 4.43
N GLU A 65 -6.60 -11.26 3.38
CA GLU A 65 -5.65 -10.60 2.49
C GLU A 65 -6.29 -9.46 1.69
N GLU A 66 -7.57 -9.58 1.33
CA GLU A 66 -8.28 -8.55 0.57
C GLU A 66 -8.51 -7.33 1.45
N ARG A 67 -9.07 -7.54 2.65
CA ARG A 67 -9.29 -6.45 3.61
C ARG A 67 -7.98 -5.81 4.06
N THR A 68 -6.93 -6.60 4.24
CA THR A 68 -5.59 -6.08 4.55
C THR A 68 -5.08 -5.17 3.44
N LYS A 69 -5.21 -5.55 2.17
CA LYS A 69 -4.81 -4.71 1.03
C LYS A 69 -5.64 -3.44 0.94
N GLU A 70 -6.95 -3.51 1.20
CA GLU A 70 -7.80 -2.33 1.23
C GLU A 70 -7.36 -1.34 2.32
N GLU A 71 -7.07 -1.82 3.53
CA GLU A 71 -6.59 -0.96 4.61
C GLU A 71 -5.19 -0.41 4.32
N GLN A 72 -4.31 -1.20 3.70
CA GLN A 72 -3.02 -0.72 3.18
C GLN A 72 -3.19 0.40 2.14
N GLN A 73 -4.14 0.25 1.22
CA GLN A 73 -4.42 1.27 0.21
C GLN A 73 -4.98 2.55 0.84
N LYS A 74 -5.94 2.41 1.78
CA LYS A 74 -6.46 3.57 2.53
C LYS A 74 -5.36 4.29 3.30
N ALA A 75 -4.44 3.55 3.92
CA ALA A 75 -3.30 4.14 4.61
C ALA A 75 -2.35 4.87 3.64
N ALA A 76 -2.12 4.32 2.43
CA ALA A 76 -1.33 4.98 1.39
C ALA A 76 -2.01 6.26 0.87
N ASP A 77 -3.33 6.23 0.67
CA ASP A 77 -4.11 7.36 0.14
C ASP A 77 -4.29 8.48 1.18
N ALA A 78 -4.26 8.14 2.47
CA ALA A 78 -4.28 9.10 3.57
C ALA A 78 -2.96 9.87 3.73
N VAL A 79 -1.87 9.45 3.07
CA VAL A 79 -0.58 10.13 3.17
C VAL A 79 -0.60 11.41 2.36
N GLU A 80 -0.43 12.53 3.06
CA GLU A 80 -0.30 13.84 2.43
C GLU A 80 0.97 13.94 1.57
N LYS A 81 0.87 14.76 0.53
CA LYS A 81 2.01 15.11 -0.32
C LYS A 81 3.12 15.75 0.52
N VAL A 82 4.34 15.28 0.33
CA VAL A 82 5.53 15.82 0.98
C VAL A 82 6.08 16.94 0.13
N TYR A 83 6.44 18.04 0.77
CA TYR A 83 7.08 19.16 0.10
C TYR A 83 8.46 19.43 0.72
N THR A 84 9.40 19.80 -0.13
CA THR A 84 10.79 20.04 0.23
C THR A 84 11.17 21.48 -0.10
N PHE A 85 11.70 22.18 0.90
CA PHE A 85 12.26 23.51 0.73
C PHE A 85 13.56 23.44 -0.09
N LYS A 86 13.61 24.21 -1.18
CA LYS A 86 14.75 24.32 -2.09
C LYS A 86 15.52 25.60 -1.79
N LYS A 87 16.56 25.48 -0.97
CA LYS A 87 17.44 26.61 -0.60
C LYS A 87 18.12 27.23 -1.83
N GLU A 88 18.35 26.43 -2.87
CA GLU A 88 18.93 26.90 -4.13
C GLU A 88 18.02 27.92 -4.83
N LYS A 89 16.69 27.76 -4.72
CA LYS A 89 15.73 28.73 -5.28
C LYS A 89 15.86 30.08 -4.57
N GLN A 90 15.94 30.10 -3.24
CA GLN A 90 16.18 31.32 -2.47
C GLN A 90 17.47 32.00 -2.94
N GLN A 91 18.59 31.28 -2.94
CA GLN A 91 19.90 31.83 -3.31
C GLN A 91 19.91 32.39 -4.73
N ASN A 92 19.34 31.65 -5.70
CA ASN A 92 19.26 32.11 -7.08
C ASN A 92 18.43 33.38 -7.24
N ARG A 93 17.32 33.54 -6.48
CA ARG A 93 16.51 34.78 -6.53
C ARG A 93 17.22 35.96 -5.91
N VAL A 94 17.90 35.76 -4.78
CA VAL A 94 18.71 36.80 -4.13
C VAL A 94 19.81 37.27 -5.08
N SER A 95 20.61 36.34 -5.62
CA SER A 95 21.67 36.67 -6.58
C SER A 95 21.15 37.32 -7.85
N LEU A 96 19.98 36.91 -8.36
CA LEU A 96 19.39 37.52 -9.54
C LEU A 96 19.07 39.00 -9.33
N ILE A 97 18.37 39.33 -8.23
CA ILE A 97 18.01 40.71 -7.93
C ILE A 97 19.27 41.54 -7.69
N ASP A 98 20.24 40.96 -6.99
CA ASP A 98 21.52 41.58 -6.73
C ASP A 98 22.26 41.95 -8.03
N SER A 99 22.37 41.00 -8.97
CA SER A 99 22.97 41.24 -10.29
C SER A 99 22.23 42.28 -11.12
N ILE A 100 20.89 42.35 -11.04
CA ILE A 100 20.12 43.40 -11.74
C ILE A 100 20.54 44.79 -11.24
N PHE A 101 20.68 44.96 -9.92
CA PHE A 101 21.16 46.23 -9.36
C PHE A 101 22.62 46.50 -9.72
N GLU A 102 23.49 45.50 -9.70
CA GLU A 102 24.90 45.64 -10.13
C GLU A 102 25.01 46.12 -11.59
N PHE A 103 24.28 45.51 -12.52
CA PHE A 103 24.30 45.96 -13.92
C PHE A 103 23.79 47.40 -14.10
N VAL A 104 22.79 47.82 -13.33
CA VAL A 104 22.30 49.21 -13.35
C VAL A 104 23.37 50.16 -12.80
N LEU A 105 24.02 49.78 -11.70
CA LEU A 105 25.08 50.57 -11.07
C LEU A 105 26.27 50.73 -12.03
N ASP A 106 26.75 49.65 -12.64
CA ASP A 106 27.85 49.66 -13.61
C ASP A 106 27.55 50.60 -14.79
N ILE A 107 26.36 50.50 -15.40
CA ILE A 107 25.95 51.37 -16.52
C ILE A 107 25.89 52.85 -16.07
N ASN A 108 25.42 53.10 -14.84
CA ASN A 108 25.34 54.46 -14.31
C ASN A 108 26.71 55.03 -13.91
N GLU A 109 27.64 54.22 -13.44
CA GLU A 109 29.03 54.61 -13.15
C GLU A 109 29.82 54.87 -14.44
N GLU A 110 29.74 53.98 -15.43
CA GLU A 110 30.42 54.16 -16.73
C GLU A 110 29.98 55.44 -17.45
N THR A 111 28.71 55.84 -17.27
CA THR A 111 28.19 57.08 -17.86
C THR A 111 28.52 58.32 -17.03
N SER A 112 28.77 58.16 -15.72
CA SER A 112 29.15 59.26 -14.81
C SER A 112 30.64 59.56 -14.86
N ILE A 113 31.47 58.52 -15.00
CA ILE A 113 32.91 58.57 -15.20
C ILE A 113 33.15 58.61 -16.71
N GLY A 114 32.80 59.73 -17.34
CA GLY A 114 33.20 59.96 -18.72
C GLY A 114 34.70 59.75 -18.85
N LYS A 115 35.11 58.69 -19.56
CA LYS A 115 36.50 58.54 -20.03
C LYS A 115 36.86 59.83 -20.77
N GLY A 116 37.66 60.66 -20.11
CA GLY A 116 37.97 62.00 -20.57
C GLY A 116 38.65 62.00 -21.94
N LYS A 117 38.24 62.94 -22.79
CA LYS A 117 39.02 64.14 -23.17
C LYS A 117 38.49 64.70 -24.48
N THR A 118 37.63 65.71 -24.39
CA THR A 118 37.74 66.97 -25.14
C THR A 118 36.67 67.94 -24.63
N ASP A 119 37.03 69.22 -24.61
CA ASP A 119 36.15 70.32 -24.22
C ASP A 119 34.78 70.25 -24.90
N GLY A 120 33.72 70.32 -24.10
CA GLY A 120 32.33 70.44 -24.56
C GLY A 120 31.42 69.43 -23.89
N LYS A 121 30.58 69.93 -22.97
CA LYS A 121 29.38 69.35 -22.33
C LYS A 121 29.29 67.82 -22.22
N PRO A 122 29.09 67.26 -21.01
CA PRO A 122 28.88 65.81 -20.87
C PRO A 122 27.72 65.37 -21.75
N GLU A 123 28.00 64.63 -22.82
CA GLU A 123 27.00 63.90 -23.58
C GLU A 123 26.48 62.80 -22.65
N LYS A 124 25.43 63.13 -21.91
CA LYS A 124 24.58 62.10 -21.32
C LYS A 124 24.07 61.26 -22.47
N LYS A 125 24.53 60.01 -22.57
CA LYS A 125 23.88 59.02 -23.45
C LYS A 125 22.36 59.07 -23.23
N PRO A 126 21.55 59.05 -24.30
CA PRO A 126 20.09 58.98 -24.17
C PRO A 126 19.69 57.84 -23.24
N ILE A 127 18.67 58.05 -22.42
CA ILE A 127 18.22 57.04 -21.44
C ILE A 127 17.78 55.74 -22.16
N GLU A 128 17.34 55.88 -23.41
CA GLU A 128 16.98 54.80 -24.32
C GLU A 128 18.20 53.92 -24.69
N GLU A 129 19.39 54.50 -24.90
CA GLU A 129 20.60 53.73 -25.21
C GLU A 129 21.08 52.94 -23.99
N LYS A 130 20.92 53.50 -22.79
CA LYS A 130 21.21 52.80 -21.53
C LYS A 130 20.26 51.63 -21.28
N LEU A 131 18.99 51.79 -21.62
CA LEU A 131 17.99 50.73 -21.49
C LEU A 131 18.30 49.54 -22.41
N GLU A 132 18.68 49.81 -23.66
CA GLU A 132 19.10 48.76 -24.61
C GLU A 132 20.36 48.03 -24.14
N LEU A 133 21.36 48.75 -23.62
CA LEU A 133 22.56 48.16 -23.02
C LEU A 133 22.23 47.26 -21.82
N LEU A 134 21.38 47.73 -20.91
CA LEU A 134 20.94 46.95 -19.75
C LEU A 134 20.20 45.68 -20.16
N LYS A 135 19.25 45.79 -21.10
CA LYS A 135 18.51 44.63 -21.61
C LYS A 135 19.42 43.62 -22.31
N SER A 136 20.39 44.10 -23.09
CA SER A 136 21.39 43.24 -23.73
C SER A 136 22.23 42.48 -22.70
N ASN A 137 22.75 43.19 -21.68
CA ASN A 137 23.54 42.57 -20.60
C ASN A 137 22.72 41.57 -19.77
N LEU A 138 21.46 41.89 -19.45
CA LEU A 138 20.57 40.98 -18.74
C LEU A 138 20.27 39.74 -19.58
N THR A 139 20.00 39.89 -20.88
CA THR A 139 19.70 38.75 -21.77
C THR A 139 20.94 37.87 -22.01
N ALA A 140 22.15 38.45 -21.97
CA ALA A 140 23.39 37.71 -22.16
C ALA A 140 23.86 36.96 -20.90
N ASN A 141 23.58 37.49 -19.71
CA ASN A 141 24.15 36.99 -18.45
C ASN A 141 23.13 36.36 -17.49
N VAL A 142 21.83 36.46 -17.78
CA VAL A 142 20.76 35.88 -16.96
C VAL A 142 19.99 34.83 -17.77
N ASN A 143 19.89 33.62 -17.23
CA ASN A 143 19.20 32.48 -17.88
C ASN A 143 17.66 32.60 -17.94
N GLU A 144 17.09 33.65 -17.36
CA GLU A 144 15.64 33.92 -17.34
C GLU A 144 15.35 35.17 -18.19
N ASP A 145 14.23 35.18 -18.93
CA ASP A 145 13.78 36.32 -19.73
C ASP A 145 13.25 37.46 -18.82
N VAL A 146 14.14 38.04 -18.01
CA VAL A 146 13.85 39.14 -17.07
C VAL A 146 13.30 40.35 -17.83
N THR A 147 13.82 40.60 -19.03
CA THR A 147 13.45 41.74 -19.90
C THR A 147 12.04 41.66 -20.47
N LYS A 148 11.40 40.48 -20.46
CA LYS A 148 9.98 40.31 -20.84
C LYS A 148 9.05 40.30 -19.63
N SER A 149 9.58 39.93 -18.48
CA SER A 149 8.78 39.72 -17.26
C SER A 149 8.67 40.99 -16.41
N ILE A 150 9.60 41.93 -16.57
CA ILE A 150 9.65 43.20 -15.87
C ILE A 150 9.37 44.34 -16.86
N PRO A 151 8.45 45.28 -16.58
CA PRO A 151 8.18 46.42 -17.44
C PRO A 151 9.41 47.33 -17.62
N ASP A 152 9.58 47.88 -18.82
CA ASP A 152 10.66 48.82 -19.14
C ASP A 152 10.72 50.04 -18.22
N GLU A 153 9.55 50.45 -17.71
CA GLU A 153 9.38 51.54 -16.76
C GLU A 153 10.17 51.32 -15.46
N VAL A 154 10.28 50.06 -15.02
CA VAL A 154 11.06 49.66 -13.84
C VAL A 154 12.55 49.90 -14.10
N PHE A 155 13.06 49.42 -15.23
CA PHE A 155 14.46 49.63 -15.62
C PHE A 155 14.81 51.10 -15.82
N LEU A 156 13.90 51.87 -16.45
CA LEU A 156 14.07 53.31 -16.63
C LEU A 156 14.08 54.07 -15.30
N ALA A 157 13.25 53.68 -14.34
CA ALA A 157 13.25 54.28 -13.01
C ALA A 157 14.56 54.02 -12.25
N LEU A 158 15.11 52.81 -12.37
CA LEU A 158 16.42 52.45 -11.82
C LEU A 158 17.54 53.27 -12.48
N LEU A 159 17.59 53.32 -13.82
CA LEU A 159 18.63 54.06 -14.57
C LEU A 159 18.59 55.58 -14.33
N LYS A 160 17.41 56.16 -14.04
CA LYS A 160 17.26 57.59 -13.72
C LYS A 160 17.65 57.95 -12.28
N SER A 161 17.77 56.97 -11.39
CA SER A 161 18.05 57.18 -9.98
C SER A 161 19.54 57.45 -9.73
N ASN A 162 19.87 58.16 -8.65
CA ASN A 162 21.26 58.40 -8.29
C ASN A 162 21.89 57.16 -7.63
N ILE A 163 23.22 57.04 -7.69
CA ILE A 163 23.98 55.87 -7.21
C ILE A 163 23.69 55.59 -5.72
N ASN A 164 23.66 56.63 -4.87
CA ASN A 164 23.40 56.47 -3.43
C ASN A 164 21.97 56.01 -3.12
N GLU A 165 20.99 56.34 -3.96
CA GLU A 165 19.62 55.86 -3.85
C GLU A 165 19.50 54.43 -4.37
N LEU A 166 20.19 54.10 -5.46
CA LEU A 166 20.27 52.74 -6.01
C LEU A 166 20.88 51.76 -5.01
N GLU A 167 21.99 52.10 -4.36
CA GLU A 167 22.62 51.24 -3.34
C GLU A 167 21.73 51.01 -2.13
N ARG A 168 21.00 52.07 -1.70
CA ARG A 168 20.00 51.95 -0.64
C ARG A 168 18.84 51.04 -1.07
N ALA A 169 18.33 51.21 -2.28
CA ALA A 169 17.29 50.35 -2.83
C ALA A 169 17.76 48.90 -2.95
N ARG A 170 18.96 48.65 -3.48
CA ARG A 170 19.59 47.33 -3.57
C ARG A 170 19.62 46.65 -2.20
N THR A 171 20.20 47.31 -1.20
CA THR A 171 20.30 46.77 0.17
C THR A 171 18.93 46.39 0.74
N ILE A 172 17.93 47.26 0.55
CA ILE A 172 16.57 47.01 1.05
C ILE A 172 15.92 45.84 0.31
N VAL A 173 15.89 45.88 -1.02
CA VAL A 173 15.20 44.86 -1.83
C VAL A 173 15.87 43.49 -1.62
N VAL A 174 17.19 43.40 -1.75
CA VAL A 174 17.94 42.16 -1.57
C VAL A 174 17.71 41.58 -0.16
N GLY A 175 17.79 42.41 0.88
CA GLY A 175 17.54 41.97 2.25
C GLY A 175 16.09 41.52 2.51
N GLN A 176 15.10 42.19 1.91
CA GLN A 176 13.70 41.77 2.02
C GLN A 176 13.42 40.47 1.25
N VAL A 177 13.99 40.32 0.05
CA VAL A 177 13.91 39.09 -0.74
C VAL A 177 14.56 37.94 0.02
N GLU A 178 15.76 38.12 0.57
CA GLU A 178 16.45 37.09 1.35
C GLU A 178 15.63 36.66 2.56
N THR A 179 15.06 37.63 3.30
CA THR A 179 14.22 37.35 4.47
C THR A 179 12.98 36.56 4.09
N LEU A 180 12.21 37.02 3.09
CA LEU A 180 10.94 36.38 2.72
C LEU A 180 11.16 35.03 2.03
N MET A 181 12.16 34.92 1.15
CA MET A 181 12.49 33.66 0.47
C MET A 181 13.18 32.64 1.38
N SER A 182 13.53 33.01 2.62
CA SER A 182 13.98 32.05 3.64
C SER A 182 12.82 31.24 4.25
N GLU A 183 11.59 31.75 4.12
CA GLU A 183 10.38 31.04 4.53
C GLU A 183 9.96 30.01 3.47
N LYS A 184 9.13 29.03 3.87
CA LYS A 184 8.62 28.01 2.96
C LYS A 184 7.39 28.55 2.23
N ILE A 185 7.58 28.90 0.96
CA ILE A 185 6.59 29.46 0.07
C ILE A 185 6.15 28.38 -0.91
N ARG A 186 4.91 27.91 -0.74
CA ARG A 186 4.22 27.08 -1.73
C ARG A 186 3.60 27.92 -2.82
N GLU A 187 3.30 27.29 -3.96
CA GLU A 187 2.69 27.95 -5.13
C GLU A 187 1.41 28.71 -4.76
N GLU A 188 0.55 28.11 -3.95
CA GLU A 188 -0.69 28.74 -3.48
C GLU A 188 -0.49 30.02 -2.66
N ASN A 189 0.67 30.16 -2.00
CA ASN A 189 0.99 31.27 -1.11
C ASN A 189 1.81 32.36 -1.81
N VAL A 190 2.33 32.14 -3.02
CA VAL A 190 3.12 33.13 -3.77
C VAL A 190 2.45 34.51 -3.85
N PRO A 191 1.14 34.63 -4.17
CA PRO A 191 0.48 35.94 -4.20
C PRO A 191 0.49 36.67 -2.85
N HIS A 192 0.35 35.94 -1.74
CA HIS A 192 0.42 36.50 -0.40
C HIS A 192 1.80 37.10 -0.12
N TYR A 193 2.87 36.35 -0.42
CA TYR A 193 4.24 36.82 -0.24
C TYR A 193 4.60 37.98 -1.16
N LYS A 194 4.04 38.03 -2.38
CA LYS A 194 4.17 39.18 -3.29
C LYS A 194 3.54 40.46 -2.73
N ASN A 195 2.39 40.34 -2.06
CA ASN A 195 1.80 41.49 -1.37
C ASN A 195 2.63 41.88 -0.14
N LEU A 196 3.11 40.91 0.63
CA LEU A 196 3.94 41.17 1.81
C LEU A 196 5.23 41.91 1.46
N ILE A 197 5.94 41.53 0.39
CA ILE A 197 7.14 42.26 -0.04
C ILE A 197 6.81 43.66 -0.55
N SER A 198 5.67 43.82 -1.24
CA SER A 198 5.16 45.12 -1.69
C SER A 198 4.94 46.06 -0.51
N ASP A 199 4.31 45.59 0.56
CA ASP A 199 4.04 46.37 1.76
C ASP A 199 5.34 46.74 2.49
N ARG A 200 6.25 45.77 2.65
CA ARG A 200 7.53 46.00 3.33
C ARG A 200 8.40 47.03 2.60
N ILE A 201 8.49 46.96 1.28
CA ILE A 201 9.22 47.95 0.48
C ILE A 201 8.46 49.28 0.44
N GLY A 202 7.13 49.25 0.37
CA GLY A 202 6.28 50.45 0.36
C GLY A 202 6.46 51.37 1.57
N LEU A 203 6.72 50.78 2.75
CA LEU A 203 6.95 51.50 4.01
C LEU A 203 8.35 52.15 4.12
N THR A 204 9.24 51.89 3.17
CA THR A 204 10.61 52.42 3.21
C THR A 204 10.69 53.88 2.75
N SER A 205 11.76 54.58 3.12
CA SER A 205 11.99 55.99 2.77
C SER A 205 12.60 56.20 1.38
N LEU A 206 12.26 55.35 0.40
CA LEU A 206 12.70 55.49 -0.99
C LEU A 206 11.88 56.55 -1.74
N HIS A 207 12.51 57.21 -2.72
CA HIS A 207 11.83 58.14 -3.63
C HIS A 207 10.74 57.41 -4.42
N SER A 208 9.60 58.07 -4.69
CA SER A 208 8.39 57.45 -5.27
C SER A 208 8.68 56.59 -6.50
N SER A 209 9.38 57.12 -7.50
CA SER A 209 9.70 56.38 -8.75
C SER A 209 10.57 55.15 -8.52
N LEU A 210 11.54 55.22 -7.60
CA LEU A 210 12.45 54.12 -7.28
C LEU A 210 11.77 53.08 -6.38
N LYS A 211 10.85 53.53 -5.53
CA LYS A 211 10.03 52.68 -4.66
C LYS A 211 9.15 51.76 -5.50
N ASP A 212 8.44 52.30 -6.48
CA ASP A 212 7.55 51.50 -7.34
C ASP A 212 8.35 50.46 -8.14
N ALA A 213 9.51 50.86 -8.69
CA ALA A 213 10.43 49.94 -9.35
C ALA A 213 10.99 48.85 -8.40
N SER A 214 11.30 49.22 -7.16
CA SER A 214 11.79 48.28 -6.13
C SER A 214 10.70 47.29 -5.71
N VAL A 215 9.45 47.74 -5.61
CA VAL A 215 8.29 46.88 -5.32
C VAL A 215 8.09 45.85 -6.43
N GLU A 216 8.14 46.28 -7.69
CA GLU A 216 7.98 45.35 -8.83
C GLU A 216 9.15 44.35 -8.92
N LEU A 217 10.39 44.79 -8.68
CA LEU A 217 11.54 43.87 -8.56
C LEU A 217 11.38 42.88 -7.41
N GLY A 218 10.93 43.34 -6.24
CA GLY A 218 10.66 42.49 -5.09
C GLY A 218 9.58 41.45 -5.40
N LYS A 219 8.44 41.86 -5.97
CA LYS A 219 7.37 40.94 -6.39
C LYS A 219 7.86 39.93 -7.42
N TYR A 220 8.68 40.36 -8.37
CA TYR A 220 9.29 39.46 -9.34
C TYR A 220 10.17 38.42 -8.65
N ALA A 221 10.96 38.82 -7.64
CA ALA A 221 11.86 37.93 -6.92
C ALA A 221 11.16 36.77 -6.19
N ILE A 222 9.93 36.98 -5.70
CA ILE A 222 9.17 35.98 -4.95
C ILE A 222 8.63 34.89 -5.87
N VAL A 223 9.11 33.66 -5.65
CA VAL A 223 8.68 32.44 -6.35
C VAL A 223 8.49 31.30 -5.35
N ALA A 224 7.75 30.26 -5.73
CA ALA A 224 7.63 29.06 -4.89
C ALA A 224 9.01 28.40 -4.68
N ASN A 225 9.34 28.16 -3.42
CA ASN A 225 10.58 27.50 -3.00
C ASN A 225 10.31 26.21 -2.21
N GLU A 226 9.05 25.91 -1.88
CA GLU A 226 8.62 24.63 -1.31
C GLU A 226 7.97 23.78 -2.41
N ILE A 227 8.70 22.79 -2.91
CA ILE A 227 8.32 22.01 -4.10
C ILE A 227 7.92 20.60 -3.69
N TYR A 228 6.87 20.07 -4.34
CA TYR A 228 6.43 18.70 -4.16
C TYR A 228 7.57 17.70 -4.42
N ASP A 229 7.77 16.79 -3.46
CA ASP A 229 8.78 15.75 -3.50
C ASP A 229 8.11 14.39 -3.71
N PRO A 230 8.06 13.89 -4.96
CA PRO A 230 7.40 12.63 -5.27
C PRO A 230 8.12 11.45 -4.61
N GLU A 231 9.45 11.48 -4.51
CA GLU A 231 10.21 10.37 -3.93
C GLU A 231 9.95 10.24 -2.44
N GLN A 232 10.01 11.35 -1.69
CA GLN A 232 9.69 11.33 -0.26
C GLN A 232 8.22 11.00 0.00
N THR A 233 7.31 11.42 -0.88
CA THR A 233 5.89 11.09 -0.76
C THR A 233 5.66 9.60 -0.95
N GLU A 234 6.24 9.00 -1.99
CA GLU A 234 6.14 7.55 -2.22
C GLU A 234 6.82 6.75 -1.11
N GLU A 235 7.93 7.23 -0.55
CA GLU A 235 8.57 6.59 0.59
C GLU A 235 7.67 6.62 1.84
N ARG A 236 7.03 7.76 2.15
CA ARG A 236 6.04 7.84 3.24
C ARG A 236 4.84 6.94 2.99
N LYS A 237 4.36 6.82 1.75
CA LYS A 237 3.30 5.87 1.39
C LYS A 237 3.70 4.42 1.65
N LYS A 238 4.92 4.03 1.28
CA LYS A 238 5.43 2.68 1.56
C LYS A 238 5.51 2.41 3.06
N GLN A 239 5.98 3.38 3.85
CA GLN A 239 6.04 3.26 5.30
C GLN A 239 4.65 3.14 5.92
N ALA A 240 3.67 3.91 5.42
CA ALA A 240 2.28 3.78 5.84
C ALA A 240 1.72 2.39 5.54
N ILE A 241 1.93 1.87 4.32
CA ILE A 241 1.52 0.50 3.93
C ILE A 241 2.13 -0.55 4.85
N GLN A 242 3.43 -0.44 5.14
CA GLN A 242 4.16 -1.40 5.99
C GLN A 242 3.72 -1.33 7.46
N SER A 243 3.20 -0.19 7.90
CA SER A 243 2.71 0.01 9.27
C SER A 243 1.31 -0.55 9.49
N VAL A 244 0.58 -0.92 8.43
CA VAL A 244 -0.75 -1.51 8.54
C VAL A 244 -0.65 -2.96 9.03
N GLU A 245 -1.27 -3.24 10.17
CA GLU A 245 -1.37 -4.59 10.69
C GLU A 245 -2.32 -5.45 9.82
N PRO A 246 -1.98 -6.72 9.55
CA PRO A 246 -2.86 -7.60 8.80
C PRO A 246 -4.21 -7.79 9.50
N VAL A 247 -5.30 -7.61 8.75
CA VAL A 247 -6.65 -7.84 9.25
C VAL A 247 -6.85 -9.34 9.44
N LYS A 248 -7.10 -9.75 10.68
CA LYS A 248 -7.23 -11.15 11.06
C LYS A 248 -8.62 -11.43 11.58
N ILE A 249 -9.17 -12.57 11.14
CA ILE A 249 -10.36 -13.17 11.72
C ILE A 249 -9.87 -14.17 12.76
N LEU A 250 -10.14 -13.93 14.04
CA LEU A 250 -9.60 -14.74 15.13
C LEU A 250 -10.43 -16.00 15.38
N GLN A 251 -9.78 -17.08 15.82
CA GLN A 251 -10.48 -18.28 16.26
C GLN A 251 -11.46 -17.96 17.41
N GLY A 252 -12.69 -18.46 17.31
CA GLY A 252 -13.75 -18.26 18.30
C GLY A 252 -14.54 -16.95 18.16
N GLN A 253 -14.07 -16.03 17.31
CA GLN A 253 -14.78 -14.79 16.96
C GLN A 253 -16.16 -15.12 16.39
N VAL A 254 -17.18 -14.36 16.82
CA VAL A 254 -18.52 -14.44 16.22
C VAL A 254 -18.48 -13.72 14.88
N ILE A 255 -18.81 -14.46 13.82
CA ILE A 255 -18.86 -13.94 12.45
C ILE A 255 -20.29 -13.52 12.11
N ALA A 256 -21.25 -14.39 12.41
CA ALA A 256 -22.67 -14.09 12.27
C ALA A 256 -23.38 -14.41 13.59
N GLN A 257 -24.29 -13.52 14.01
CA GLN A 257 -25.15 -13.76 15.17
C GLN A 257 -26.53 -14.25 14.71
N GLU A 258 -27.12 -15.16 15.47
CA GLU A 258 -28.49 -15.62 15.24
C GLU A 258 -29.47 -14.44 15.14
N GLY A 259 -30.38 -14.50 14.16
CA GLY A 259 -31.37 -13.47 13.89
C GLY A 259 -30.84 -12.20 13.21
N HIS A 260 -29.53 -12.12 12.89
CA HIS A 260 -28.95 -10.95 12.23
C HIS A 260 -28.84 -11.16 10.70
N LEU A 261 -28.90 -10.04 9.97
CA LEU A 261 -28.71 -10.00 8.52
C LEU A 261 -27.25 -10.29 8.17
N ILE A 262 -27.05 -11.17 7.20
CA ILE A 262 -25.74 -11.48 6.62
C ILE A 262 -25.43 -10.43 5.56
N ASP A 263 -24.56 -9.49 5.91
CA ASP A 263 -24.03 -8.49 4.99
C ASP A 263 -22.87 -9.05 4.14
N HIS A 264 -22.33 -8.19 3.27
CA HIS A 264 -21.25 -8.56 2.36
C HIS A 264 -19.97 -8.94 3.12
N GLU A 265 -19.66 -8.25 4.22
CA GLU A 265 -18.47 -8.54 5.02
C GLU A 265 -18.60 -9.89 5.72
N THR A 266 -19.72 -10.14 6.38
CA THR A 266 -20.01 -11.42 7.05
C THR A 266 -19.97 -12.57 6.05
N TYR A 267 -20.60 -12.40 4.88
CA TYR A 267 -20.60 -13.41 3.83
C TYR A 267 -19.17 -13.72 3.32
N HIS A 268 -18.36 -12.69 3.07
CA HIS A 268 -16.95 -12.82 2.69
C HIS A 268 -16.14 -13.58 3.73
N GLN A 269 -16.27 -13.21 5.02
CA GLN A 269 -15.59 -13.91 6.12
C GLN A 269 -15.99 -15.39 6.19
N LEU A 270 -17.28 -15.72 6.02
CA LEU A 270 -17.76 -17.11 5.96
C LEU A 270 -17.19 -17.86 4.76
N GLN A 271 -17.07 -17.20 3.61
CA GLN A 271 -16.48 -17.75 2.40
C GLN A 271 -14.99 -18.06 2.59
N LEU A 272 -14.22 -17.11 3.12
CA LEU A 272 -12.78 -17.27 3.41
C LEU A 272 -12.52 -18.42 4.40
N LEU A 273 -13.39 -18.58 5.40
CA LEU A 273 -13.31 -19.68 6.37
C LEU A 273 -13.73 -21.03 5.78
N GLY A 274 -14.32 -21.06 4.58
CA GLY A 274 -14.85 -22.27 3.94
C GLY A 274 -16.08 -22.82 4.66
N LEU A 275 -16.83 -21.95 5.33
CA LEU A 275 -18.02 -22.31 6.10
C LEU A 275 -19.29 -22.33 5.26
N LEU A 276 -19.25 -21.90 4.00
CA LEU A 276 -20.40 -21.92 3.10
C LEU A 276 -20.58 -23.30 2.44
N LYS A 277 -21.81 -23.80 2.42
CA LYS A 277 -22.18 -25.08 1.79
C LYS A 277 -22.07 -25.06 0.26
N SER A 278 -22.17 -23.88 -0.36
CA SER A 278 -22.10 -23.67 -1.81
C SER A 278 -20.74 -23.99 -2.43
N ASN A 279 -19.66 -24.04 -1.63
CA ASN A 279 -18.31 -24.34 -2.13
C ASN A 279 -17.56 -25.34 -1.22
N PRO A 280 -17.97 -26.62 -1.21
CA PRO A 280 -17.37 -27.60 -0.32
C PRO A 280 -15.91 -27.86 -0.70
N SER A 281 -15.00 -27.69 0.27
CA SER A 281 -13.59 -28.01 0.05
C SER A 281 -13.41 -29.51 -0.20
N VAL A 282 -12.86 -29.88 -1.35
CA VAL A 282 -12.57 -31.28 -1.71
C VAL A 282 -11.27 -31.81 -1.11
N LYS A 283 -10.40 -30.90 -0.64
CA LYS A 283 -9.06 -31.22 -0.12
C LYS A 283 -9.07 -32.23 1.03
N PRO A 284 -9.96 -32.12 2.04
CA PRO A 284 -10.00 -33.08 3.14
C PRO A 284 -10.31 -34.52 2.69
N TYR A 285 -11.18 -34.69 1.69
CA TYR A 285 -11.54 -36.02 1.17
C TYR A 285 -10.39 -36.69 0.40
N ILE A 286 -9.64 -35.90 -0.38
CA ILE A 286 -8.44 -36.38 -1.09
C ILE A 286 -7.35 -36.78 -0.07
N GLY A 287 -7.12 -35.94 0.93
CA GLY A 287 -6.18 -36.22 2.01
C GLY A 287 -6.53 -37.51 2.77
N LEU A 288 -7.82 -37.71 3.08
CA LEU A 288 -8.30 -38.95 3.69
C LEU A 288 -8.04 -40.17 2.79
N GLY A 289 -8.27 -40.05 1.48
CA GLY A 289 -8.01 -41.12 0.52
C GLY A 289 -6.52 -41.53 0.51
N ILE A 290 -5.62 -40.55 0.45
CA ILE A 290 -4.17 -40.78 0.51
C ILE A 290 -3.78 -41.42 1.85
N PHE A 291 -4.33 -40.92 2.96
CA PHE A 291 -4.06 -41.44 4.29
C PHE A 291 -4.49 -42.91 4.43
N VAL A 292 -5.71 -43.25 4.02
CA VAL A 292 -6.22 -44.63 4.00
C VAL A 292 -5.36 -45.50 3.09
N PHE A 293 -4.98 -45.01 1.91
CA PHE A 293 -4.11 -45.72 0.99
C PHE A 293 -2.73 -46.03 1.60
N LEU A 294 -2.12 -45.08 2.30
CA LEU A 294 -0.83 -45.29 2.96
C LEU A 294 -0.93 -46.33 4.09
N ILE A 295 -1.97 -46.28 4.90
CA ILE A 295 -2.19 -47.26 5.98
C ILE A 295 -2.40 -48.66 5.41
N ILE A 296 -3.36 -48.80 4.49
CA ILE A 296 -3.72 -50.09 3.90
C ILE A 296 -2.57 -50.63 3.05
N GLY A 297 -1.88 -49.78 2.29
CA GLY A 297 -0.71 -50.13 1.51
C GLY A 297 0.44 -50.62 2.37
N SER A 298 0.72 -49.96 3.50
CA SER A 298 1.74 -50.40 4.47
C SER A 298 1.39 -51.78 5.06
N LEU A 299 0.13 -51.96 5.50
CA LEU A 299 -0.37 -53.25 5.99
C LEU A 299 -0.28 -54.35 4.93
N PHE A 300 -0.63 -54.04 3.68
CA PHE A 300 -0.56 -54.96 2.56
C PHE A 300 0.88 -55.40 2.28
N LEU A 301 1.83 -54.45 2.20
CA LEU A 301 3.25 -54.74 2.00
C LEU A 301 3.82 -55.60 3.15
N TYR A 302 3.49 -55.27 4.39
CA TYR A 302 3.88 -56.07 5.55
C TYR A 302 3.35 -57.51 5.44
N PHE A 303 2.07 -57.66 5.10
CA PHE A 303 1.40 -58.96 5.00
C PHE A 303 1.95 -59.82 3.84
N THR A 304 2.32 -59.20 2.72
CA THR A 304 2.97 -59.91 1.60
C THR A 304 4.38 -60.38 1.96
N THR A 305 5.15 -59.59 2.69
CA THR A 305 6.54 -59.91 3.12
C THR A 305 6.61 -60.94 4.24
N PHE A 306 5.51 -61.11 5.00
CA PHE A 306 5.45 -62.04 6.14
C PHE A 306 5.73 -63.50 5.70
N ARG A 307 6.68 -64.20 6.31
CA ARG A 307 7.06 -65.57 5.87
C ARG A 307 6.26 -66.65 6.61
N VAL A 308 5.00 -66.83 6.23
CA VAL A 308 4.08 -67.85 6.78
C VAL A 308 3.35 -68.57 5.66
N LYS A 309 3.00 -69.86 5.85
CA LYS A 309 2.19 -70.65 4.90
C LYS A 309 0.89 -69.91 4.54
N GLU A 310 0.51 -69.92 3.27
CA GLU A 310 -0.63 -69.15 2.73
C GLU A 310 -1.94 -69.39 3.50
N GLU A 311 -2.20 -70.63 3.94
CA GLU A 311 -3.40 -70.96 4.71
C GLU A 311 -3.45 -70.28 6.09
N LYS A 312 -2.31 -70.19 6.79
CA LYS A 312 -2.22 -69.49 8.08
C LYS A 312 -2.33 -67.98 7.89
N LYS A 313 -1.80 -67.44 6.78
CA LYS A 313 -1.98 -66.04 6.41
C LYS A 313 -3.47 -65.70 6.22
N GLN A 314 -4.21 -66.51 5.46
CA GLN A 314 -5.66 -66.30 5.28
C GLN A 314 -6.39 -66.22 6.61
N ASN A 315 -6.10 -67.12 7.54
CA ASN A 315 -6.72 -67.10 8.87
C ASN A 315 -6.35 -65.84 9.67
N TYR A 316 -5.10 -65.37 9.61
CA TYR A 316 -4.70 -64.12 10.25
C TYR A 316 -5.39 -62.89 9.63
N LEU A 317 -5.57 -62.88 8.30
CA LEU A 317 -6.29 -61.79 7.63
C LEU A 317 -7.77 -61.74 8.01
N ILE A 318 -8.41 -62.91 8.09
CA ILE A 318 -9.81 -63.04 8.53
C ILE A 318 -9.93 -62.57 9.97
N LEU A 319 -9.03 -63.01 10.86
CA LEU A 319 -9.02 -62.62 12.26
C LEU A 319 -8.79 -61.11 12.44
N LEU A 320 -7.84 -60.52 11.69
CA LEU A 320 -7.59 -59.08 11.68
C LEU A 320 -8.83 -58.31 11.21
N SER A 321 -9.46 -58.76 10.12
CA SER A 321 -10.67 -58.13 9.57
C SER A 321 -11.83 -58.18 10.56
N PHE A 322 -12.01 -59.32 11.23
CA PHE A 322 -13.07 -59.48 12.23
C PHE A 322 -12.85 -58.58 13.46
N ILE A 323 -11.63 -58.53 13.98
CA ILE A 323 -11.26 -57.62 15.08
C ILE A 323 -11.49 -56.16 14.65
N PHE A 324 -11.08 -55.80 13.44
CA PHE A 324 -11.26 -54.44 12.91
C PHE A 324 -12.74 -54.05 12.85
N ILE A 325 -13.60 -54.91 12.31
CA ILE A 325 -15.05 -54.66 12.23
C ILE A 325 -15.66 -54.50 13.63
N ILE A 326 -15.30 -55.35 14.59
CA ILE A 326 -15.79 -55.23 15.98
C ILE A 326 -15.36 -53.89 16.58
N ARG A 327 -14.08 -53.51 16.40
CA ARG A 327 -13.55 -52.24 16.92
C ARG A 327 -14.24 -51.03 16.30
N VAL A 328 -14.47 -51.05 14.99
CA VAL A 328 -15.21 -50.00 14.28
C VAL A 328 -16.63 -49.85 14.84
N ASN A 329 -17.37 -50.95 15.00
CA ASN A 329 -18.72 -50.91 15.55
C ASN A 329 -18.74 -50.36 16.99
N PHE A 330 -17.76 -50.75 17.81
CA PHE A 330 -17.62 -50.23 19.16
C PHE A 330 -17.37 -48.72 19.18
N ILE A 331 -16.49 -48.22 18.31
CA ILE A 331 -16.21 -46.78 18.17
C ILE A 331 -17.47 -46.02 17.75
N ILE A 332 -18.20 -46.50 16.75
CA ILE A 332 -19.46 -45.90 16.30
C ILE A 332 -20.50 -45.84 17.43
N ALA A 333 -20.62 -46.93 18.22
CA ALA A 333 -21.55 -46.98 19.34
C ALA A 333 -21.19 -45.97 20.45
N LEU A 334 -19.89 -45.79 20.73
CA LEU A 334 -19.41 -44.80 21.70
C LEU A 334 -19.75 -43.37 21.23
N PHE A 335 -19.51 -43.06 19.96
CA PHE A 335 -19.85 -41.75 19.38
C PHE A 335 -21.35 -41.43 19.42
N LYS A 336 -22.22 -42.39 19.09
CA LYS A 336 -23.68 -42.19 19.19
C LYS A 336 -24.13 -41.86 20.62
N ASN A 337 -23.49 -42.48 21.62
CA ASN A 337 -23.82 -42.26 23.02
C ASN A 337 -23.36 -40.88 23.52
N THR A 338 -22.19 -40.40 23.07
CA THR A 338 -21.69 -39.06 23.43
C THR A 338 -22.46 -37.93 22.74
N GLU A 339 -22.92 -38.13 21.50
CA GLU A 339 -23.81 -37.18 20.82
C GLU A 339 -25.16 -37.05 21.53
N SER A 340 -25.74 -38.17 21.98
CA SER A 340 -26.99 -38.19 22.76
C SER A 340 -26.85 -37.45 24.11
N TYR A 341 -25.67 -37.54 24.75
CA TYR A 341 -25.38 -36.80 25.98
C TYR A 341 -25.16 -35.29 25.76
N ARG A 342 -24.67 -34.87 24.58
CA ARG A 342 -24.57 -33.44 24.22
C ARG A 342 -25.93 -32.83 23.93
N ILE A 343 -26.85 -33.58 23.32
CA ILE A 343 -28.20 -33.10 23.02
C ILE A 343 -29.00 -32.89 24.32
N SER A 344 -28.88 -33.75 25.33
CA SER A 344 -29.63 -33.58 26.60
C SER A 344 -29.19 -32.38 27.44
N LYS A 345 -27.92 -31.95 27.34
CA LYS A 345 -27.40 -30.77 28.05
C LYS A 345 -27.70 -29.42 27.39
N ILE A 346 -28.21 -29.42 26.15
CA ILE A 346 -28.63 -28.18 25.46
C ILE A 346 -30.10 -27.82 25.80
N TYR A 347 -30.84 -28.75 26.42
CA TYR A 347 -32.24 -28.56 26.83
C TYR A 347 -32.44 -28.35 28.35
N PHE A 348 -31.39 -28.00 29.09
CA PHE A 348 -31.48 -27.62 30.51
C PHE A 348 -30.75 -26.32 30.81
#